data_AF-A0A7C5CY98-F1
#
_entry.id   AF-A0A7C5CY98-F1
#
_cell.length_a   1.000
_cell.length_b   1.000
_cell.length_c   1.000
_cell.angle_alpha   90.00
_cell.angle_beta   90.00
_cell.angle_gamma   90.00
#
_symmetry.space_group_name_H-M   'P 1'
#
loop_
_entity.id
_entity.type
_entity.pdbx_description
1 polymer ?
#
loop_
_entity_poly.entity_id
_entity_poly.type
_entity_poly.pdbx_seq_one_letter_code
_entity_poly.pdbx_strand_id
1 'polypeptide(L)'
;NKVANEIKTAGAIFLGPWSPTALGDYVAGPNHTLPTGGAGRYLSGLSIEQFFRKTSIINYSKRALQNALPSLTILAELEGLQNHALSAQMRFSKYPSQLRRPNKRKATRS
;
A
#
# COMPACT_ATOMS: atom_id res chain seq x y z
N ASN A 1 2.73 22.87 -24.92
CA ASN A 1 2.44 21.42 -24.96
C ASN A 1 1.08 21.09 -24.33
N LYS A 2 -0.03 21.59 -24.91
CA LYS A 2 -1.38 21.38 -24.36
C LYS A 2 -1.84 19.91 -24.46
N VAL A 3 -1.55 19.26 -25.60
CA VAL A 3 -1.92 17.86 -25.87
C VAL A 3 -1.21 16.87 -24.93
N ALA A 4 0.08 17.07 -24.65
CA ALA A 4 0.83 16.18 -23.76
C ALA A 4 0.24 16.15 -22.34
N ASN A 5 -0.29 17.28 -21.87
CA ASN A 5 -0.92 17.40 -20.54
C ASN A 5 -2.28 16.68 -20.45
N GLU A 6 -2.89 16.35 -21.59
CA GLU A 6 -4.16 15.61 -21.65
C GLU A 6 -3.94 14.08 -21.71
N ILE A 7 -2.69 13.63 -21.95
CA ILE A 7 -2.34 12.21 -21.99
C ILE A 7 -2.34 11.65 -20.56
N LYS A 8 -3.22 10.68 -20.32
CA LYS A 8 -3.33 10.01 -19.02
C LYS A 8 -2.29 8.92 -18.82
N THR A 9 -1.95 8.20 -19.89
CA THR A 9 -1.12 6.98 -19.82
C THR A 9 -0.30 6.82 -21.10
N ALA A 10 1.03 6.77 -20.97
CA ALA A 10 1.97 6.46 -22.06
C ALA A 10 3.27 5.91 -21.46
N GLY A 11 3.96 5.01 -22.17
CA GLY A 11 5.28 4.51 -21.75
C GLY A 11 6.36 5.58 -21.90
N ALA A 12 6.33 6.32 -23.01
CA ALA A 12 7.15 7.51 -23.26
C ALA A 12 6.38 8.44 -24.19
N ILE A 13 6.65 9.75 -24.10
CA ILE A 13 6.03 10.77 -24.95
C ILE A 13 7.16 11.54 -25.65
N PHE A 14 7.13 11.55 -26.98
CA PHE A 14 8.08 12.27 -27.82
C PHE A 14 7.40 13.50 -28.42
N LEU A 15 7.97 14.69 -28.24
CA LEU A 15 7.31 15.96 -28.57
C LEU A 15 8.07 16.76 -29.63
N GLY A 16 7.41 17.02 -30.76
CA GLY A 16 7.93 17.85 -31.84
C GLY A 16 8.79 17.07 -32.86
N PRO A 17 9.13 17.71 -33.99
CA PRO A 17 9.76 17.04 -35.13
C PRO A 17 11.21 16.58 -34.87
N TRP A 18 11.84 17.09 -33.82
CA TRP A 18 13.24 16.80 -33.47
C TRP A 18 13.41 15.76 -32.34
N SER A 19 12.34 15.07 -31.97
CA SER A 19 12.35 14.01 -30.94
C SER A 19 11.98 12.66 -31.55
N PRO A 20 12.83 12.07 -32.41
CA PRO A 20 12.56 10.76 -32.97
C PRO A 20 12.62 9.68 -31.87
N THR A 21 11.81 8.62 -32.01
CA THR A 21 11.78 7.50 -31.04
C THR A 21 13.17 6.89 -30.80
N ALA A 22 13.97 6.76 -31.87
CA ALA A 22 15.34 6.25 -31.79
C ALA A 22 16.22 7.04 -30.80
N LEU A 23 15.98 8.34 -30.63
CA LEU A 23 16.71 9.12 -29.62
C LEU A 23 16.41 8.57 -28.21
N GLY A 24 15.14 8.27 -27.91
CA GLY A 24 14.72 7.68 -26.63
C GLY A 24 15.17 6.24 -26.44
N ASP A 25 15.33 5.49 -27.53
CA ASP A 25 15.79 4.11 -27.46
C ASP A 25 17.27 3.98 -27.12
N TYR A 26 18.08 5.03 -27.38
CA TYR A 26 19.54 4.93 -27.31
C TYR A 26 20.23 6.00 -26.44
N VAL A 27 19.80 7.26 -26.48
CA VAL A 27 20.66 8.38 -25.99
C VAL A 27 19.93 9.36 -25.05
N ALA A 28 18.62 9.58 -25.23
CA ALA A 28 17.91 10.64 -24.50
C ALA A 28 17.82 10.40 -22.98
N GLY A 29 18.05 9.15 -22.52
CA GLY A 29 18.06 8.80 -21.09
C GLY A 29 16.85 8.01 -20.57
N PRO A 30 15.61 8.13 -21.10
CA PRO A 30 14.52 7.25 -20.70
C PRO A 30 14.84 5.78 -20.98
N ASN A 31 14.29 4.88 -20.16
CA ASN A 31 14.43 3.45 -20.39
C ASN A 31 13.46 3.00 -21.50
N HIS A 32 13.97 2.32 -22.53
CA HIS A 32 13.14 1.80 -23.63
C HIS A 32 12.36 0.53 -23.27
N THR A 33 12.55 -0.01 -22.06
CA THR A 33 11.79 -1.16 -21.55
C THR A 33 10.45 -0.63 -21.05
N LEU A 34 9.50 -0.50 -21.97
CA LEU A 34 8.20 0.12 -21.75
C LEU A 34 7.06 -0.91 -21.72
N PRO A 35 5.95 -0.66 -21.01
CA PRO A 35 4.79 -1.54 -21.01
C PRO A 35 4.13 -1.63 -22.39
N THR A 36 3.84 -2.85 -22.84
CA THR A 36 3.14 -3.14 -24.10
C THR A 36 1.76 -3.77 -23.85
N GLY A 37 1.00 -4.09 -24.90
CA GLY A 37 -0.31 -4.76 -24.75
C GLY A 37 -1.37 -3.96 -23.98
N GLY A 38 -1.23 -2.62 -23.92
CA GLY A 38 -2.12 -1.75 -23.14
C GLY A 38 -1.82 -1.70 -21.64
N ALA A 39 -0.72 -2.33 -21.19
CA ALA A 39 -0.31 -2.34 -19.79
C ALA A 39 0.14 -0.96 -19.27
N GLY A 40 0.42 0.00 -20.15
CA GLY A 40 0.69 1.40 -19.77
C GLY A 40 -0.45 2.07 -19.00
N ARG A 41 -1.64 1.44 -18.94
CA ARG A 41 -2.75 1.86 -18.07
C ARG A 41 -2.50 1.65 -16.58
N TYR A 42 -1.62 0.72 -16.20
CA TYR A 42 -1.37 0.36 -14.80
C TYR A 42 0.11 0.08 -14.48
N LEU A 43 1.00 0.04 -15.48
CA LEU A 43 2.45 -0.08 -15.31
C LEU A 43 3.17 1.16 -15.85
N SER A 44 4.33 1.46 -15.26
CA SER A 44 5.29 2.44 -15.75
C SER A 44 6.42 1.76 -16.53
N GLY A 45 7.20 2.55 -17.28
CA GLY A 45 8.48 2.11 -17.84
C GLY A 45 9.47 1.65 -16.77
N LEU A 46 10.44 0.83 -17.17
CA LEU A 46 11.47 0.34 -16.26
C LEU A 46 12.24 1.51 -15.62
N SER A 47 12.34 1.48 -14.30
CA SER A 47 12.92 2.51 -13.44
C SER A 47 13.78 1.86 -12.36
N ILE A 48 14.64 2.63 -11.70
CA ILE A 48 15.56 2.12 -10.69
C ILE A 48 14.78 1.57 -9.49
N GLU A 49 13.61 2.16 -9.19
CA GLU A 49 12.70 1.74 -8.13
C GLU A 49 12.28 0.28 -8.22
N GLN A 50 12.23 -0.29 -9.42
CA GLN A 50 11.88 -1.71 -9.63
C GLN A 50 13.00 -2.67 -9.23
N PHE A 51 14.22 -2.17 -9.01
CA PHE A 51 15.35 -2.96 -8.51
C PHE A 51 15.48 -2.91 -6.98
N PHE A 52 14.68 -2.08 -6.30
CA PHE A 52 14.66 -1.99 -4.85
C PHE A 52 13.45 -2.71 -4.25
N ARG A 53 13.61 -3.26 -3.03
CA ARG A 53 12.47 -3.70 -2.21
C ARG A 53 12.05 -2.55 -1.29
N LYS A 54 10.78 -2.15 -1.37
CA LYS A 54 10.19 -1.13 -0.48
C LYS A 54 9.72 -1.81 0.82
N THR A 55 10.28 -1.40 1.95
CA THR A 55 9.92 -1.91 3.28
C THR A 55 9.59 -0.76 4.21
N SER A 56 8.42 -0.81 4.85
CA SER A 56 8.02 0.17 5.87
C SER A 56 8.54 -0.26 7.24
N ILE A 57 9.25 0.63 7.93
CA ILE A 57 9.66 0.44 9.33
C ILE A 57 8.75 1.29 10.22
N ILE A 58 8.06 0.66 11.16
CA ILE A 58 7.14 1.32 12.09
C ILE A 58 7.67 1.17 13.50
N ASN A 59 7.92 2.30 14.17
CA ASN A 59 8.35 2.34 15.56
C ASN A 59 7.43 3.29 16.36
N TYR A 60 6.80 2.77 17.41
CA TYR A 60 5.87 3.51 18.25
C TYR A 60 6.40 3.60 19.68
N SER A 61 6.36 4.80 20.26
CA SER A 61 6.53 4.93 21.71
C SER A 61 5.31 4.38 22.44
N LYS A 62 5.49 3.99 23.70
CA LYS A 62 4.39 3.54 24.56
C LYS A 62 3.23 4.57 24.60
N ARG A 63 3.56 5.87 24.70
CA ARG A 63 2.59 6.97 24.72
C ARG A 63 1.85 7.11 23.39
N ALA A 64 2.56 6.99 22.25
CA ALA A 64 1.92 7.04 20.94
C ALA A 64 0.93 5.89 20.75
N LEU A 65 1.32 4.67 21.18
CA LEU A 65 0.41 3.53 21.12
C LEU A 65 -0.79 3.71 22.05
N GLN A 66 -0.59 4.26 23.25
CA GLN A 66 -1.68 4.53 24.20
C GLN A 66 -2.72 5.50 23.61
N ASN A 67 -2.24 6.54 22.90
CA ASN A 67 -3.11 7.51 22.23
C ASN A 67 -3.87 6.89 21.05
N ALA A 68 -3.26 5.95 20.31
CA ALA A 68 -3.88 5.28 19.18
C ALA A 68 -4.81 4.12 19.58
N LEU A 69 -4.68 3.61 20.81
CA LEU A 69 -5.38 2.43 21.30
C LEU A 69 -6.91 2.50 21.17
N PRO A 70 -7.59 3.63 21.46
CA PRO A 70 -9.04 3.73 21.31
C PRO A 70 -9.47 3.53 19.85
N SER A 71 -8.86 4.25 18.91
CA SER A 71 -9.17 4.14 17.47
C SER A 71 -8.84 2.75 16.92
N LEU A 72 -7.69 2.19 17.31
CA LEU A 72 -7.30 0.83 16.92
C LEU A 72 -8.32 -0.20 17.40
N THR A 73 -8.78 -0.10 18.66
CA THR A 73 -9.76 -1.03 19.23
C THR A 73 -11.09 -0.92 18.49
N ILE A 74 -11.60 0.29 18.28
CA ILE A 74 -12.88 0.52 17.58
C ILE A 74 -12.81 -0.06 16.16
N LEU A 75 -11.77 0.24 15.40
CA LEU A 75 -11.62 -0.26 14.02
C LEU A 75 -11.53 -1.79 13.99
N ALA A 76 -10.70 -2.37 14.87
CA ALA A 76 -10.55 -3.82 14.94
C ALA A 76 -11.86 -4.52 15.36
N GLU A 77 -12.66 -3.93 16.25
CA GLU A 77 -13.97 -4.48 16.62
C GLU A 77 -14.99 -4.37 15.48
N LEU A 78 -15.03 -3.24 14.77
CA LEU A 78 -15.90 -3.05 13.60
C LEU A 78 -15.57 -4.02 12.46
N GLU A 79 -14.30 -4.36 12.27
CA GLU A 79 -13.84 -5.35 11.30
C GLU A 79 -14.00 -6.81 11.78
N GLY A 80 -14.46 -7.03 13.02
CA GLY A 80 -14.59 -8.37 13.60
C GLY A 80 -13.25 -9.04 13.93
N LEU A 81 -12.18 -8.26 14.11
CA LEU A 81 -10.81 -8.69 14.40
C LEU A 81 -10.44 -8.51 15.87
N GLN A 82 -11.18 -9.14 16.80
CA GLN A 82 -11.01 -8.91 18.24
C GLN A 82 -9.58 -9.24 18.72
N ASN A 83 -8.91 -10.23 18.11
CA ASN A 83 -7.53 -10.58 18.45
C ASN A 83 -6.53 -9.46 18.12
N HIS A 84 -6.81 -8.61 17.12
CA HIS A 84 -5.95 -7.46 16.80
C HIS A 84 -6.03 -6.40 17.91
N ALA A 85 -7.25 -6.04 18.35
CA ALA A 85 -7.46 -5.15 19.50
C ALA A 85 -6.80 -5.69 20.76
N LEU A 86 -7.04 -6.96 21.08
CA LEU A 86 -6.45 -7.62 22.25
C LEU A 86 -4.93 -7.58 22.23
N SER A 87 -4.29 -7.82 21.08
CA SER A 87 -2.83 -7.77 20.96
C SER A 87 -2.22 -6.41 21.33
N ALA A 88 -2.95 -5.32 21.06
CA ALA A 88 -2.53 -3.97 21.42
C ALA A 88 -2.82 -3.66 22.90
N GLN A 89 -4.00 -4.03 23.40
CA GLN A 89 -4.41 -3.80 24.78
C GLN A 89 -3.53 -4.57 25.79
N MET A 90 -3.12 -5.79 25.44
CA MET A 90 -2.22 -6.62 26.26
C MET A 90 -0.84 -5.98 26.53
N ARG A 91 -0.45 -4.96 25.74
CA ARG A 91 0.80 -4.22 25.98
C ARG A 91 0.70 -3.22 27.15
N PHE A 92 -0.51 -2.93 27.62
CA PHE A 92 -0.78 -2.03 28.75
C PHE A 92 -1.29 -2.76 29.99
N SER A 93 -1.89 -3.94 29.83
CA SER A 93 -2.46 -4.73 30.94
C SER A 93 -1.51 -5.86 31.35
N LYS A 94 -1.29 -6.07 32.66
CA LYS A 94 -0.48 -7.20 33.14
C LYS A 94 -1.19 -8.56 33.07
N TYR A 95 -2.52 -8.61 33.10
CA TYR A 95 -3.37 -9.77 32.79
C TYR A 95 -4.81 -9.26 32.56
N PRO A 96 -5.57 -9.69 31.53
CA PRO A 96 -6.94 -9.23 31.35
C PRO A 96 -7.86 -10.01 32.31
N SER A 97 -8.46 -9.33 33.27
CA SER A 97 -9.45 -9.88 34.20
C SER A 97 -10.76 -10.32 33.53
N GLN A 98 -10.87 -10.27 32.20
CA GLN A 98 -12.07 -10.67 31.47
C GLN A 98 -11.72 -11.23 30.08
N LEU A 99 -11.11 -12.41 30.04
CA LEU A 99 -11.29 -13.31 28.89
C LEU A 99 -12.77 -13.74 28.88
N ARG A 100 -13.67 -12.90 28.36
CA ARG A 100 -15.00 -13.35 27.90
C ARG A 100 -14.74 -14.29 26.72
N ARG A 101 -14.52 -15.57 27.03
CA ARG A 101 -14.54 -16.64 26.05
C ARG A 101 -15.82 -16.47 25.20
N PRO A 102 -15.74 -16.52 23.86
CA PRO A 102 -16.96 -16.57 23.05
C PRO A 102 -17.77 -17.77 23.55
N ASN A 103 -19.03 -17.51 23.87
CA ASN A 103 -19.93 -18.49 24.47
C ASN A 103 -20.10 -19.65 23.48
N LYS A 104 -19.47 -20.81 23.73
CA LYS A 104 -19.54 -22.03 22.90
C LYS A 104 -20.96 -22.64 22.79
N ARG A 105 -22.00 -21.95 23.28
CA ARG A 105 -23.38 -22.45 23.37
C ARG A 105 -24.29 -22.09 22.17
N LYS A 106 -23.77 -21.59 21.05
CA LYS A 106 -24.58 -21.31 19.83
C LYS A 106 -24.08 -22.03 18.57
N ALA A 107 -23.43 -23.19 18.71
CA ALA A 107 -22.98 -24.01 17.57
C ALA A 107 -23.61 -25.41 17.52
N THR A 108 -24.65 -25.69 18.31
CA THR A 108 -25.48 -26.89 18.17
C THR A 108 -26.94 -26.52 18.46
N ARG A 109 -27.86 -26.96 17.58
CA ARG A 109 -29.28 -26.56 17.39
C ARG A 109 -29.38 -25.31 16.50
N SER A 110 -29.68 -25.41 15.21
CA SER A 110 -30.73 -26.20 14.54
C SER A 110 -30.28 -26.66 13.15
#